data_AF-A0A1K1WCC6-F1
#
_entry.id   AF-A0A1K1WCC6-F1
#
_cell.length_a   1.000
_cell.length_b   1.000
_cell.length_c   1.000
_cell.angle_alpha   90.00
_cell.angle_beta   90.00
_cell.angle_gamma   90.00
#
_symmetry.space_group_name_H-M   'P 1'
#
loop_
_entity.id
_entity.type
_entity.pdbx_description
1 polymer ?
#
loop_
_entity_poly.entity_id
_entity_poly.type
_entity_poly.pdbx_seq_one_letter_code
_entity_poly.pdbx_strand_id
1 'polypeptide(L)'
;MVDASALLVILLLVHVLLGFWIPRYSSFQPPHRFSQKVIINLLIAGLYFVAFTLVMILLRDDDAFAWKAGLLMAIARFLTLILTPNSPKSPTLALLSREAVLIISLVAVWLVCENNIAKLQVSLAKLLTLPVLAVGLAYVTMLRPASALISTILSPWIKEIDKSGSLANAGTLIGYLERLLILTFVLLEQWEAVGFLLTAKSILRFNEIQNAKVRSLSEYVLLGTLLSFSLSIAVGLLVTYILKTH
;
A
#
# COMPACT_ATOMS: atom_id res chain seq x y z
N MET A 1 15.73 26.92 8.50
CA MET A 1 14.46 26.30 8.05
C MET A 1 14.76 24.87 7.65
N VAL A 2 13.93 23.90 8.05
CA VAL A 2 14.07 22.50 7.66
C VAL A 2 13.88 22.36 6.15
N ASP A 3 14.59 21.46 5.48
CA ASP A 3 14.44 21.23 4.04
C ASP A 3 13.02 20.77 3.66
N ALA A 4 12.63 20.99 2.41
CA ALA A 4 11.28 20.66 1.92
C ALA A 4 10.92 19.18 2.15
N SER A 5 11.88 18.28 1.94
CA SER A 5 11.71 16.84 2.10
C SER A 5 11.43 16.45 3.55
N ALA A 6 12.23 16.96 4.50
CA ALA A 6 11.98 16.68 5.91
C ALA A 6 10.69 17.34 6.43
N LEU A 7 10.27 18.51 5.91
CA LEU A 7 8.95 19.05 6.22
C LEU A 7 7.84 18.05 5.83
N LEU A 8 7.88 17.50 4.62
CA LEU A 8 6.88 16.52 4.17
C LEU A 8 6.85 15.29 5.10
N VAL A 9 8.02 14.78 5.48
CA VAL A 9 8.13 13.63 6.40
C VAL A 9 7.57 13.97 7.78
N ILE A 10 7.85 15.15 8.32
CA ILE A 10 7.31 15.59 9.62
C ILE A 10 5.77 15.71 9.55
N LEU A 11 5.24 16.32 8.49
CA LEU A 11 3.79 16.42 8.29
C LEU A 11 3.14 15.04 8.21
N LEU A 12 3.75 14.10 7.48
CA LEU A 12 3.28 12.71 7.38
C LEU A 12 3.33 12.01 8.74
N LEU A 13 4.40 12.21 9.52
CA LEU A 13 4.54 11.64 10.85
C LEU A 13 3.43 12.15 11.78
N VAL A 14 3.15 13.45 11.76
CA VAL A 14 2.05 14.05 12.52
C VAL A 14 0.71 13.45 12.10
N HIS A 15 0.45 13.32 10.80
CA HIS A 15 -0.76 12.63 10.29
C HIS A 15 -0.89 11.21 10.83
N VAL A 16 0.18 10.40 10.75
CA VAL A 16 0.17 9.00 11.21
C VAL A 16 -0.09 8.91 12.72
N LEU A 17 0.57 9.74 13.53
CA LEU A 17 0.35 9.80 14.97
C LEU A 17 -1.10 10.19 15.30
N LEU A 18 -1.63 11.25 14.67
CA LEU A 18 -2.98 11.72 14.94
C LEU A 18 -4.07 10.81 14.37
N GLY A 19 -3.83 10.12 13.26
CA GLY A 19 -4.80 9.28 12.56
C GLY A 19 -4.92 7.86 13.12
N PHE A 20 -3.80 7.25 13.52
CA PHE A 20 -3.78 5.83 13.91
C PHE A 20 -3.63 5.59 15.41
N TRP A 21 -2.92 6.47 16.14
CA TRP A 21 -2.66 6.26 17.57
C TRP A 21 -3.76 6.84 18.46
N ILE A 22 -4.30 8.01 18.11
CA ILE A 22 -5.27 8.74 18.93
C ILE A 22 -6.73 8.23 18.74
N PRO A 23 -7.23 7.98 17.52
CA PRO A 23 -8.66 7.70 17.31
C PRO A 23 -9.08 6.24 17.52
N ARG A 24 -8.14 5.29 17.63
CA ARG A 24 -8.47 3.85 17.66
C ARG A 24 -9.21 3.44 18.95
N TYR A 25 -9.17 4.26 19.98
CA TYR A 25 -9.90 4.04 21.23
C TYR A 25 -11.44 4.17 21.07
N SER A 26 -11.94 4.99 20.13
CA SER A 26 -13.39 5.15 19.91
C SER A 26 -14.01 4.11 18.97
N SER A 27 -13.20 3.20 18.42
CA SER A 27 -13.65 2.19 17.45
C SER A 27 -14.18 0.91 18.11
N PHE A 28 -13.84 0.68 19.39
CA PHE A 28 -14.26 -0.51 20.15
C PHE A 28 -15.64 -0.35 20.80
N GLN A 29 -16.17 0.88 20.89
CA GLN A 29 -17.54 1.15 21.34
C GLN A 29 -18.15 2.22 20.43
N PRO A 30 -18.97 1.85 19.42
CA PRO A 30 -19.62 2.84 18.58
C PRO A 30 -20.47 3.76 19.46
N PRO A 31 -20.32 5.10 19.37
CA PRO A 31 -21.09 5.99 20.24
C PRO A 31 -22.58 5.74 20.08
N HIS A 32 -23.30 5.66 21.20
CA HIS A 32 -24.72 5.34 21.24
C HIS A 32 -25.61 6.39 20.56
N ARG A 33 -25.10 7.62 20.35
CA ARG A 33 -25.85 8.72 19.73
C ARG A 33 -25.06 9.40 18.62
N PHE A 34 -25.77 9.80 17.56
CA PHE A 34 -25.21 10.52 16.41
C PHE A 34 -24.45 11.80 16.82
N SER A 35 -24.98 12.54 17.81
CA SER A 35 -24.34 13.75 18.35
C SER A 35 -22.95 13.48 18.96
N GLN A 36 -22.76 12.36 19.65
CA GLN A 36 -21.45 11.99 20.24
C GLN A 36 -20.41 11.71 19.15
N LYS A 37 -20.80 11.07 18.04
CA LYS A 37 -19.90 10.84 16.89
C LYS A 37 -19.42 12.16 16.29
N VAL A 38 -20.32 13.13 16.12
CA VAL A 38 -19.96 14.45 15.57
C VAL A 38 -19.00 15.18 16.50
N ILE A 39 -19.28 15.21 17.81
CA ILE A 39 -18.41 15.86 18.80
C ILE A 39 -16.99 15.27 18.79
N ILE A 40 -16.86 13.93 18.82
CA ILE A 40 -15.54 13.28 18.78
C ILE A 40 -14.78 13.63 17.51
N ASN A 41 -15.43 13.62 16.35
CA ASN A 41 -14.77 13.98 15.09
C ASN A 41 -14.40 15.46 15.02
N LEU A 42 -15.21 16.36 15.60
CA LEU A 42 -14.89 17.78 15.72
C LEU A 42 -13.66 18.00 16.61
N LEU A 43 -13.57 17.30 17.74
CA LEU A 43 -12.40 17.34 18.63
C LEU A 43 -11.13 16.85 17.92
N ILE A 44 -11.23 15.74 17.17
CA ILE A 44 -10.09 15.25 16.37
C ILE A 44 -9.72 16.25 15.28
N ALA A 45 -10.69 16.86 14.58
CA ALA A 45 -10.41 17.90 13.60
C ALA A 45 -9.73 19.12 14.23
N GLY A 46 -10.15 19.53 15.43
CA GLY A 46 -9.49 20.57 16.22
C GLY A 46 -8.07 20.21 16.63
N LEU A 47 -7.80 18.94 16.95
CA LEU A 47 -6.45 18.47 17.21
C LEU A 47 -5.56 18.53 15.95
N TYR A 48 -6.09 18.16 14.79
CA TYR A 48 -5.41 18.36 13.50
C TYR A 48 -5.13 19.85 13.24
N PHE A 49 -6.09 20.74 13.51
CA PHE A 49 -5.88 22.19 13.40
C PHE A 49 -4.66 22.65 14.21
N VAL A 50 -4.66 22.34 15.51
CA VAL A 50 -3.60 22.78 16.43
C VAL A 50 -2.25 22.19 16.05
N ALA A 51 -2.20 20.88 15.82
CA ALA A 51 -0.95 20.19 15.53
C ALA A 51 -0.30 20.68 14.22
N PHE A 52 -1.06 20.77 13.14
CA PHE A 52 -0.53 21.24 11.86
C PHE A 52 -0.19 22.72 11.88
N THR A 53 -0.96 23.57 12.57
CA THR A 53 -0.61 24.99 12.74
C THR A 53 0.71 25.13 13.51
N LEU A 54 0.85 24.43 14.64
CA LEU A 54 2.05 24.49 15.47
C LEU A 54 3.30 24.04 14.70
N VAL A 55 3.22 22.93 13.97
CA VAL A 55 4.32 22.43 13.15
C VAL A 55 4.73 23.46 12.10
N MET A 56 3.77 24.12 11.47
CA MET A 56 4.05 25.13 10.43
C MET A 56 4.67 26.40 11.02
N ILE A 57 4.19 26.89 12.17
CA ILE A 57 4.79 28.03 12.89
C ILE A 57 6.26 27.71 13.22
N LEU A 58 6.51 26.55 13.83
CA LEU A 58 7.85 26.15 14.28
C LEU A 58 8.86 25.96 13.13
N LEU A 59 8.40 25.56 11.93
CA LEU A 59 9.29 25.17 10.84
C LEU A 59 9.39 26.19 9.70
N ARG A 60 8.43 27.10 9.55
CA ARG A 60 8.34 28.00 8.39
C ARG A 60 8.21 29.48 8.71
N ASP A 61 8.04 29.86 9.98
CA ASP A 61 8.05 31.28 10.43
C ASP A 61 7.08 32.19 9.63
N ASP A 62 6.00 31.60 9.12
CA ASP A 62 4.91 32.30 8.41
C ASP A 62 3.59 31.95 9.11
N ASP A 63 3.24 32.75 10.10
CA ASP A 63 2.03 32.59 10.90
C ASP A 63 0.77 32.65 10.02
N ALA A 64 0.77 33.50 9.00
CA ALA A 64 -0.38 33.71 8.13
C ALA A 64 -0.65 32.49 7.23
N PHE A 65 0.40 31.76 6.83
CA PHE A 65 0.25 30.48 6.14
C PHE A 65 -0.05 29.33 7.12
N ALA A 66 0.55 29.33 8.31
CA ALA A 66 0.41 28.25 9.27
C ALA A 66 -1.03 27.99 9.72
N TRP A 67 -1.81 29.04 10.04
CA TRP A 67 -3.21 28.85 10.43
C TRP A 67 -4.09 28.39 9.27
N LYS A 68 -3.78 28.79 8.02
CA LYS A 68 -4.47 28.31 6.82
C LYS A 68 -4.20 26.82 6.58
N ALA A 69 -2.95 26.39 6.76
CA ALA A 69 -2.55 25.00 6.67
C ALA A 69 -3.28 24.14 7.72
N GLY A 70 -3.28 24.57 8.98
CA GLY A 70 -4.03 23.90 10.04
C GLY A 70 -5.54 23.84 9.76
N LEU A 71 -6.12 24.95 9.30
CA LEU A 71 -7.55 25.02 8.96
C LEU A 71 -7.91 24.05 7.83
N LEU A 72 -7.10 23.98 6.78
CA LEU A 72 -7.29 23.04 5.68
C LEU A 72 -7.26 21.59 6.18
N MET A 73 -6.29 21.23 7.04
CA MET A 73 -6.19 19.88 7.60
C MET A 73 -7.37 19.52 8.52
N ALA A 74 -7.87 20.48 9.29
CA ALA A 74 -9.05 20.29 10.12
C ALA A 74 -10.32 20.08 9.28
N ILE A 75 -10.51 20.88 8.22
CA ILE A 75 -11.62 20.73 7.27
C ILE A 75 -11.52 19.37 6.58
N ALA A 76 -10.34 18.98 6.10
CA ALA A 76 -10.11 17.68 5.48
C ALA A 76 -10.48 16.53 6.43
N ARG A 77 -10.06 16.62 7.71
CA ARG A 77 -10.42 15.63 8.73
C ARG A 77 -11.92 15.59 8.97
N PHE A 78 -12.59 16.73 9.02
CA PHE A 78 -14.05 16.76 9.15
C PHE A 78 -14.77 16.18 7.92
N LEU A 79 -14.29 16.46 6.71
CA LEU A 79 -14.84 15.91 5.47
C LEU A 79 -14.80 14.38 5.42
N THR A 80 -13.78 13.75 6.03
CA THR A 80 -13.72 12.27 6.11
C THR A 80 -14.92 11.65 6.85
N LEU A 81 -15.57 12.38 7.75
CA LEU A 81 -16.81 11.93 8.42
C LEU A 81 -17.98 11.87 7.43
N ILE A 82 -18.09 12.86 6.54
CA ILE A 82 -19.20 12.99 5.58
C ILE A 82 -19.01 12.00 4.43
N LEU A 83 -17.79 11.93 3.89
CA LEU A 83 -17.47 11.14 2.70
C LEU A 83 -17.44 9.64 2.98
N THR A 84 -17.37 9.23 4.25
CA THR A 84 -17.26 7.81 4.58
C THR A 84 -18.50 7.29 5.29
N PRO A 85 -19.24 6.35 4.67
CA PRO A 85 -20.42 5.76 5.27
C PRO A 85 -20.11 5.11 6.62
N ASN A 86 -21.09 5.10 7.53
CA ASN A 86 -21.00 4.36 8.80
C ASN A 86 -20.87 2.84 8.58
N SER A 87 -21.49 2.33 7.52
CA SER A 87 -21.49 0.91 7.15
C SER A 87 -21.10 0.76 5.67
N PRO A 88 -19.81 0.89 5.32
CA PRO A 88 -19.36 0.77 3.95
C PRO A 88 -19.48 -0.68 3.47
N LYS A 89 -19.89 -0.88 2.20
CA LYS A 89 -19.93 -2.21 1.57
C LYS A 89 -18.55 -2.89 1.55
N SER A 90 -17.49 -2.09 1.49
CA SER A 90 -16.10 -2.51 1.48
C SER A 90 -15.32 -1.70 2.54
N PRO A 91 -15.02 -2.30 3.72
CA PRO A 91 -14.35 -1.57 4.81
C PRO A 91 -12.95 -1.09 4.42
N THR A 92 -12.26 -1.84 3.54
CA THR A 92 -10.94 -1.47 3.03
C THR A 92 -10.97 -0.23 2.15
N LEU A 93 -11.91 -0.14 1.20
CA LEU A 93 -12.04 1.04 0.34
C LEU A 93 -12.44 2.28 1.14
N ALA A 94 -13.27 2.12 2.15
CA ALA A 94 -13.64 3.20 3.06
C ALA A 94 -12.47 3.70 3.91
N LEU A 95 -11.56 2.81 4.33
CA LEU A 95 -10.32 3.23 4.99
C LEU A 95 -9.41 3.99 4.02
N LEU A 96 -9.20 3.44 2.82
CA LEU A 96 -8.32 4.04 1.82
C LEU A 96 -8.80 5.43 1.37
N SER A 97 -10.12 5.62 1.18
CA SER A 97 -10.67 6.91 0.80
C SER A 97 -10.50 7.97 1.90
N ARG A 98 -10.65 7.59 3.18
CA ARG A 98 -10.40 8.48 4.32
C ARG A 98 -8.96 8.98 4.34
N GLU A 99 -8.00 8.06 4.24
CA GLU A 99 -6.58 8.39 4.26
C GLU A 99 -6.18 9.20 3.01
N ALA A 100 -6.75 8.88 1.85
CA ALA A 100 -6.48 9.62 0.62
C ALA A 100 -6.84 11.11 0.74
N VAL A 101 -8.00 11.45 1.32
CA VAL A 101 -8.40 12.86 1.53
C VAL A 101 -7.36 13.61 2.37
N LEU A 102 -6.91 13.01 3.48
CA LEU A 102 -5.95 13.63 4.38
C LEU A 102 -4.56 13.76 3.76
N ILE A 103 -4.09 12.72 3.08
CA ILE A 103 -2.80 12.73 2.37
C ILE A 103 -2.81 13.78 1.25
N ILE A 104 -3.91 13.88 0.47
CA ILE A 104 -4.05 14.88 -0.59
C ILE A 104 -4.00 16.30 -0.01
N SER A 105 -4.75 16.56 1.07
CA SER A 105 -4.73 17.87 1.74
C SER A 105 -3.35 18.21 2.29
N LEU A 106 -2.65 17.24 2.88
CA LEU A 106 -1.29 17.41 3.40
C LEU A 106 -0.29 17.73 2.27
N VAL A 107 -0.35 16.98 1.17
CA VAL A 107 0.51 17.23 0.00
C VAL A 107 0.21 18.60 -0.61
N ALA A 108 -1.05 19.04 -0.62
CA ALA A 108 -1.42 20.39 -1.07
C ALA A 108 -0.80 21.47 -0.17
N VAL A 109 -0.86 21.32 1.16
CA VAL A 109 -0.17 22.25 2.10
C VAL A 109 1.32 22.32 1.78
N TRP A 110 1.97 21.16 1.62
CA TRP A 110 3.40 21.09 1.33
C TRP A 110 3.76 21.75 -0.01
N LEU A 111 3.00 21.48 -1.08
CA LEU A 111 3.25 22.04 -2.41
C LEU A 111 3.10 23.57 -2.45
N VAL A 112 2.08 24.11 -1.79
CA VAL A 112 1.84 25.56 -1.72
C VAL A 112 2.90 26.24 -0.87
N CYS A 113 3.27 25.65 0.28
CA CYS A 113 4.29 26.19 1.18
C CYS A 113 5.65 26.33 0.49
N GLU A 114 6.07 25.29 -0.24
CA GLU A 114 7.38 25.25 -0.89
C GLU A 114 7.38 25.91 -2.29
N ASN A 115 6.27 26.52 -2.70
CA ASN A 115 6.05 27.06 -4.04
C ASN A 115 6.44 26.06 -5.16
N ASN A 116 6.24 24.77 -4.90
CA ASN A 116 6.68 23.67 -5.76
C ASN A 116 5.65 23.32 -6.84
N ILE A 117 4.61 24.14 -7.02
CA ILE A 117 3.56 23.92 -8.02
C ILE A 117 4.16 23.85 -9.44
N ALA A 118 5.14 24.69 -9.77
CA ALA A 118 5.85 24.62 -11.04
C ALA A 118 6.71 23.34 -11.17
N LYS A 119 7.27 22.83 -10.06
CA LYS A 119 8.02 21.56 -10.03
C LYS A 119 7.10 20.35 -10.09
N LEU A 120 5.81 20.48 -9.81
CA LEU A 120 4.83 19.41 -9.91
C LEU A 120 4.75 18.89 -11.34
N GLN A 121 4.67 19.78 -12.33
CA GLN A 121 4.58 19.38 -13.74
C GLN A 121 5.83 18.60 -14.19
N VAL A 122 7.03 19.05 -13.78
CA VAL A 122 8.29 18.35 -14.03
C VAL A 122 8.36 17.00 -13.30
N SER A 123 7.84 16.93 -12.07
CA SER A 123 7.83 15.69 -11.27
C SER A 123 6.85 14.66 -11.83
N LEU A 124 5.68 15.06 -12.31
CA LEU A 124 4.77 14.17 -13.02
C LEU A 124 5.38 13.67 -14.33
N ALA A 125 6.11 14.51 -15.06
CA ALA A 125 6.79 14.09 -16.28
C ALA A 125 7.82 12.97 -16.00
N LYS A 126 8.50 12.99 -14.84
CA LYS A 126 9.42 11.92 -14.43
C LYS A 126 8.73 10.56 -14.25
N LEU A 127 7.44 10.54 -13.90
CA LEU A 127 6.67 9.29 -13.78
C LEU A 127 6.39 8.61 -15.13
N LEU A 128 6.46 9.37 -16.23
CA LEU A 128 6.24 8.88 -17.59
C LEU A 128 7.54 8.49 -18.30
N THR A 129 8.64 8.37 -17.56
CA THR A 129 9.92 7.91 -18.11
C THR A 129 9.89 6.39 -18.33
N LEU A 130 10.59 5.92 -19.36
CA LEU A 130 10.65 4.50 -19.70
C LEU A 130 11.06 3.60 -18.52
N PRO A 131 12.08 3.96 -17.69
CA PRO A 131 12.41 3.21 -16.48
C PRO A 131 11.22 3.01 -15.52
N VAL A 132 10.51 4.09 -15.20
CA VAL A 132 9.38 4.05 -14.27
C VAL A 132 8.22 3.26 -14.84
N LEU A 133 7.93 3.44 -16.14
CA LEU A 133 6.88 2.70 -16.83
C LEU A 133 7.20 1.21 -16.94
N ALA A 134 8.45 0.84 -17.22
CA ALA A 134 8.89 -0.55 -17.31
C ALA A 134 8.74 -1.27 -15.96
N VAL A 135 9.17 -0.61 -14.87
CA VAL A 135 8.97 -1.12 -13.50
C VAL A 135 7.47 -1.24 -13.20
N GLY A 136 6.67 -0.20 -13.47
CA GLY A 136 5.23 -0.23 -13.24
C GLY A 136 4.52 -1.36 -13.99
N LEU A 137 4.86 -1.57 -15.25
CA LEU A 137 4.34 -2.66 -16.08
C LEU A 137 4.71 -4.03 -15.51
N ALA A 138 5.94 -4.21 -15.04
CA ALA A 138 6.37 -5.45 -14.41
C ALA A 138 5.56 -5.78 -13.14
N TYR A 139 5.32 -4.80 -12.27
CA TYR A 139 4.46 -5.01 -11.10
C TYR A 139 3.03 -5.37 -11.49
N VAL A 140 2.43 -4.67 -12.47
CA VAL A 140 1.06 -4.95 -12.93
C VAL A 140 0.95 -6.35 -13.54
N THR A 141 1.94 -6.76 -14.34
CA THR A 141 1.95 -8.10 -14.96
C THR A 141 2.09 -9.22 -13.93
N MET A 142 2.79 -9.00 -12.80
CA MET A 142 2.91 -9.98 -11.71
C MET A 142 1.63 -10.19 -10.88
N LEU A 143 0.62 -9.35 -11.05
CA LEU A 143 -0.68 -9.50 -10.38
C LEU A 143 -1.55 -10.52 -11.13
N ARG A 144 -2.72 -10.07 -11.64
CA ARG A 144 -3.70 -10.92 -12.32
C ARG A 144 -3.15 -11.60 -13.58
N PRO A 145 -2.36 -10.94 -14.46
CA PRO A 145 -1.90 -11.56 -15.70
C PRO A 145 -1.03 -12.81 -15.46
N ALA A 146 0.00 -12.70 -14.61
CA ALA A 146 0.83 -13.83 -14.24
C ALA A 146 0.03 -14.95 -13.55
N SER A 147 -0.90 -14.59 -12.66
CA SER A 147 -1.76 -15.60 -12.03
C SER A 147 -2.62 -16.35 -13.03
N ALA A 148 -3.21 -15.65 -14.00
CA ALA A 148 -4.01 -16.27 -15.06
C ALA A 148 -3.15 -17.23 -15.90
N LEU A 149 -1.95 -16.79 -16.29
CA LEU A 149 -1.01 -17.62 -17.05
C LEU A 149 -0.62 -18.90 -16.28
N ILE A 150 -0.25 -18.77 -15.01
CA ILE A 150 0.12 -19.93 -14.17
C ILE A 150 -1.07 -20.87 -13.99
N SER A 151 -2.26 -20.34 -13.73
CA SER A 151 -3.48 -21.15 -13.59
C SER A 151 -3.83 -21.90 -14.89
N THR A 152 -3.63 -21.30 -16.05
CA THR A 152 -3.83 -21.98 -17.34
C THR A 152 -2.82 -23.10 -17.55
N ILE A 153 -1.53 -22.84 -17.30
CA ILE A 153 -0.46 -23.85 -17.41
C ILE A 153 -0.71 -25.04 -16.50
N LEU A 154 -1.15 -24.80 -15.26
CA LEU A 154 -1.38 -25.86 -14.27
C LEU A 154 -2.77 -26.49 -14.32
N SER A 155 -3.67 -26.00 -15.17
CA SER A 155 -5.03 -26.53 -15.28
C SER A 155 -5.13 -28.04 -15.50
N PRO A 156 -4.19 -28.73 -16.19
CA PRO A 156 -4.20 -30.20 -16.29
C PRO A 156 -4.07 -30.90 -14.92
N TRP A 157 -3.29 -30.34 -14.00
CA TRP A 157 -3.05 -30.90 -12.66
C TRP A 157 -4.17 -30.58 -11.65
N ILE A 158 -5.04 -29.62 -11.97
CA ILE A 158 -6.19 -29.24 -11.13
C ILE A 158 -7.40 -30.16 -11.37
N LYS A 159 -7.52 -30.78 -12.56
CA LYS A 159 -8.69 -31.60 -12.93
C LYS A 159 -8.93 -32.80 -11.99
N GLU A 160 -7.93 -33.19 -11.21
CA GLU A 160 -7.99 -34.29 -10.23
C GLU A 160 -8.30 -33.83 -8.79
N ILE A 161 -8.46 -32.52 -8.54
CA ILE A 161 -8.57 -31.95 -7.20
C ILE A 161 -9.99 -31.41 -6.98
N ASP A 162 -10.68 -31.95 -5.98
CA ASP A 162 -12.06 -31.59 -5.62
C ASP A 162 -12.17 -30.10 -5.24
N LYS A 163 -13.11 -29.39 -5.86
CA LYS A 163 -13.29 -27.92 -5.73
C LYS A 163 -14.05 -27.58 -4.45
N SER A 164 -13.44 -27.77 -3.28
CA SER A 164 -14.04 -27.34 -2.01
C SER A 164 -13.28 -26.15 -1.38
N GLY A 165 -14.01 -25.05 -1.14
CA GLY A 165 -13.73 -24.14 -0.02
C GLY A 165 -13.14 -22.75 -0.32
N SER A 166 -13.52 -21.79 0.52
CA SER A 166 -13.22 -20.34 0.50
C SER A 166 -11.73 -19.96 0.61
N LEU A 167 -10.80 -20.93 0.72
CA LEU A 167 -9.35 -20.69 0.80
C LEU A 167 -8.71 -20.26 -0.54
N ALA A 168 -9.42 -20.42 -1.67
CA ALA A 168 -8.91 -20.04 -2.99
C ALA A 168 -8.48 -18.55 -3.07
N ASN A 169 -9.19 -17.67 -2.34
CA ASN A 169 -8.88 -16.23 -2.32
C ASN A 169 -7.64 -15.90 -1.46
N ALA A 170 -7.35 -16.68 -0.42
CA ALA A 170 -6.15 -16.46 0.39
C ALA A 170 -4.89 -16.90 -0.37
N GLY A 171 -4.95 -18.06 -1.04
CA GLY A 171 -3.83 -18.56 -1.85
C GLY A 171 -3.46 -17.66 -3.03
N THR A 172 -4.44 -17.02 -3.68
CA THR A 172 -4.18 -16.05 -4.76
C THR A 172 -3.48 -14.79 -4.23
N LEU A 173 -3.89 -14.27 -3.06
CA LEU A 173 -3.24 -13.12 -2.44
C LEU A 173 -1.80 -13.44 -2.01
N ILE A 174 -1.57 -14.61 -1.39
CA ILE A 174 -0.21 -15.08 -1.05
C ILE A 174 0.65 -15.14 -2.31
N GLY A 175 0.12 -15.71 -3.39
CA GLY A 175 0.82 -15.77 -4.68
C GLY A 175 1.15 -14.40 -5.26
N TYR A 176 0.26 -13.40 -5.13
CA TYR A 176 0.58 -12.02 -5.50
C TYR A 176 1.74 -11.48 -4.67
N LEU A 177 1.66 -11.56 -3.33
CA LEU A 177 2.67 -11.02 -2.44
C LEU A 177 4.06 -11.60 -2.70
N GLU A 178 4.15 -12.91 -2.90
CA GLU A 178 5.43 -13.57 -3.19
C GLU A 178 6.04 -13.12 -4.51
N ARG A 179 5.23 -13.01 -5.58
CA ARG A 179 5.72 -12.53 -6.88
C ARG A 179 6.21 -11.09 -6.80
N LEU A 180 5.48 -10.24 -6.08
CA LEU A 180 5.89 -8.84 -5.89
C LEU A 180 7.18 -8.76 -5.07
N LEU A 181 7.32 -9.57 -4.01
CA LEU A 181 8.55 -9.62 -3.20
C LEU A 181 9.75 -10.09 -4.01
N ILE A 182 9.61 -11.17 -4.78
CA ILE A 182 10.70 -11.68 -5.64
C ILE A 182 11.08 -10.65 -6.69
N LEU A 183 10.08 -10.08 -7.38
CA LEU A 183 10.33 -9.02 -8.35
C LEU A 183 11.09 -7.85 -7.70
N THR A 184 10.68 -7.43 -6.49
CA THR A 184 11.35 -6.37 -5.74
C THR A 184 12.80 -6.73 -5.42
N PHE A 185 13.05 -7.92 -4.89
CA PHE A 185 14.41 -8.36 -4.53
C PHE A 185 15.32 -8.47 -5.75
N VAL A 186 14.82 -8.94 -6.89
CA VAL A 186 15.59 -8.99 -8.14
C VAL A 186 15.92 -7.59 -8.64
N LEU A 187 14.96 -6.65 -8.62
CA LEU A 187 15.20 -5.25 -9.01
C LEU A 187 16.18 -4.52 -8.07
N LEU A 188 16.28 -4.95 -6.81
CA LEU A 188 17.25 -4.45 -5.83
C LEU A 188 18.59 -5.23 -5.85
N GLU A 189 18.72 -6.20 -6.76
CA GLU A 189 19.88 -7.11 -6.86
C GLU A 189 20.17 -7.90 -5.55
N GLN A 190 19.15 -8.12 -4.71
CA GLN A 190 19.21 -8.84 -3.43
C GLN A 190 18.87 -10.33 -3.60
N TRP A 191 19.81 -11.11 -4.15
CA TRP A 191 19.61 -12.54 -4.43
C TRP A 191 19.44 -13.38 -3.16
N GLU A 192 20.07 -12.97 -2.06
CA GLU A 192 19.98 -13.59 -0.75
C GLU A 192 18.54 -13.55 -0.22
N ALA A 193 17.82 -12.44 -0.43
CA ALA A 193 16.44 -12.28 -0.02
C ALA A 193 15.48 -13.19 -0.81
N VAL A 194 15.76 -13.41 -2.10
CA VAL A 194 15.03 -14.39 -2.93
C VAL A 194 15.25 -15.80 -2.37
N GLY A 195 16.50 -16.17 -2.07
CA GLY A 195 16.86 -17.46 -1.46
C GLY A 195 16.22 -17.69 -0.08
N PHE A 196 16.17 -16.65 0.74
CA PHE A 196 15.50 -16.69 2.04
C PHE A 196 13.99 -16.94 1.90
N LEU A 197 13.32 -16.22 0.99
CA LEU A 197 11.87 -16.39 0.76
C LEU A 197 11.54 -17.81 0.27
N LEU A 198 12.33 -18.33 -0.68
CA LEU A 198 12.25 -19.71 -1.18
C LEU A 198 12.37 -20.73 -0.04
N THR A 199 13.36 -20.54 0.83
CA THR A 199 13.64 -21.44 1.95
C THR A 199 12.51 -21.39 2.99
N ALA A 200 12.07 -20.19 3.38
CA ALA A 200 10.98 -20.00 4.33
C ALA A 200 9.69 -20.69 3.84
N LYS A 201 9.35 -20.53 2.56
CA LYS A 201 8.20 -21.21 1.96
C LYS A 201 8.35 -22.74 1.94
N SER A 202 9.56 -23.25 1.72
CA SER A 202 9.83 -24.68 1.71
C SER A 202 9.69 -25.31 3.11
N ILE A 203 10.14 -24.61 4.16
CA ILE A 203 10.02 -25.06 5.56
C ILE A 203 8.56 -25.16 5.99
N LEU A 204 7.75 -24.13 5.71
CA LEU A 204 6.32 -24.13 6.07
C LEU A 204 5.55 -25.27 5.41
N ARG A 205 6.04 -25.74 4.27
CA ARG A 205 5.39 -26.76 3.45
C ARG A 205 5.83 -28.19 3.77
N PHE A 206 6.94 -28.36 4.49
CA PHE A 206 7.48 -29.67 4.86
C PHE A 206 6.51 -30.49 5.72
N ASN A 207 5.73 -29.83 6.60
CA ASN A 207 4.75 -30.50 7.45
C ASN A 207 3.50 -31.00 6.70
N GLU A 208 3.16 -30.42 5.55
CA GLU A 208 1.95 -30.78 4.78
C GLU A 208 2.16 -32.03 3.91
N ILE A 209 3.40 -32.29 3.48
CA ILE A 209 3.77 -33.36 2.54
C ILE A 209 3.66 -34.77 3.18
N GLN A 210 3.61 -34.88 4.51
CA GLN A 210 3.59 -36.17 5.21
C GLN A 210 2.26 -36.94 5.09
N ASN A 211 1.18 -36.32 4.57
CA ASN A 211 -0.13 -36.95 4.43
C ASN A 211 -0.37 -37.49 3.00
N ALA A 212 -0.38 -38.82 2.84
CA ALA A 212 -0.47 -39.51 1.54
C ALA A 212 -1.73 -39.21 0.68
N LYS A 213 -2.82 -38.70 1.28
CA LYS A 213 -4.04 -38.27 0.56
C LYS A 213 -3.86 -37.00 -0.29
N VAL A 214 -2.70 -36.33 -0.21
CA VAL A 214 -2.49 -34.94 -0.70
C VAL A 214 -1.38 -34.87 -1.77
N ARG A 215 -0.98 -35.99 -2.39
CA ARG A 215 0.18 -36.01 -3.31
C ARG A 215 0.01 -35.11 -4.54
N SER A 216 -1.13 -35.20 -5.24
CA SER A 216 -1.42 -34.35 -6.42
C SER A 216 -1.51 -32.86 -6.07
N LEU A 217 -2.09 -32.51 -4.91
CA LEU A 217 -2.12 -31.13 -4.40
C LEU A 217 -0.71 -30.63 -4.04
N SER A 218 0.13 -31.49 -3.47
CA SER A 218 1.53 -31.19 -3.16
C SER A 218 2.36 -30.99 -4.42
N GLU A 219 2.13 -31.76 -5.48
CA GLU A 219 2.79 -31.55 -6.76
C GLU A 219 2.30 -30.26 -7.43
N TYR A 220 0.98 -30.00 -7.45
CA TYR A 220 0.38 -28.77 -7.99
C TYR A 220 0.95 -27.51 -7.33
N VAL A 221 0.95 -27.44 -6.00
CA VAL A 221 1.45 -26.25 -5.30
C VAL A 221 2.97 -26.11 -5.49
N LEU A 222 3.73 -27.21 -5.65
CA LEU A 222 5.18 -27.14 -5.90
C LEU A 222 5.47 -26.56 -7.28
N LEU A 223 4.83 -27.11 -8.31
CA LEU A 223 4.93 -26.61 -9.68
C LEU A 223 4.48 -25.16 -9.78
N GLY A 224 3.38 -24.79 -9.11
CA GLY A 224 2.91 -23.40 -9.08
C GLY A 224 3.89 -22.44 -8.41
N THR A 225 4.53 -22.86 -7.33
CA THR A 225 5.53 -22.03 -6.67
C THR A 225 6.76 -21.83 -7.56
N LEU A 226 7.29 -22.92 -8.15
CA LEU A 226 8.45 -22.86 -9.04
C LEU A 226 8.19 -22.03 -10.30
N LEU A 227 7.04 -22.24 -10.96
CA LEU A 227 6.64 -21.45 -12.13
C LEU A 227 6.51 -19.96 -11.78
N SER A 228 5.85 -19.66 -10.66
CA SER A 228 5.65 -18.30 -10.18
C SER A 228 6.98 -17.60 -9.92
N PHE A 229 7.92 -18.30 -9.28
CA PHE A 229 9.23 -17.75 -8.93
C PHE A 229 10.10 -17.53 -10.17
N SER A 230 10.17 -18.52 -11.06
CA SER A 230 10.90 -18.40 -12.33
C SER A 230 10.37 -17.25 -13.17
N LEU A 231 9.04 -17.07 -13.24
CA LEU A 231 8.43 -15.96 -13.97
C LEU A 231 8.79 -14.59 -13.37
N SER A 232 8.70 -14.44 -12.04
CA SER A 232 9.06 -13.19 -11.37
C SER A 232 10.54 -12.85 -11.53
N ILE A 233 11.43 -13.86 -11.45
CA ILE A 233 12.87 -13.66 -11.69
C ILE A 233 13.13 -13.25 -13.14
N ALA A 234 12.54 -13.95 -14.11
CA ALA A 234 12.72 -13.64 -15.53
C ALA A 234 12.26 -12.21 -15.88
N VAL A 235 11.09 -11.80 -15.38
CA VAL A 235 10.59 -10.43 -15.58
C VAL A 235 11.47 -9.40 -14.87
N GLY A 236 11.90 -9.67 -13.63
CA GLY A 236 12.81 -8.78 -12.91
C GLY A 236 14.15 -8.58 -13.61
N LEU A 237 14.73 -9.66 -14.15
CA LEU A 237 15.97 -9.59 -14.94
C LEU A 237 15.78 -8.80 -16.23
N LEU A 238 14.66 -9.02 -16.94
CA LEU A 238 14.34 -8.28 -18.16
C LEU A 238 14.21 -6.77 -17.89
N VAL A 239 13.51 -6.39 -16.82
CA VAL A 239 13.40 -4.97 -16.42
C VAL A 239 14.76 -4.41 -16.03
N THR A 240 15.54 -5.14 -15.23
CA THR A 240 16.88 -4.72 -14.82
C THR A 240 17.80 -4.49 -16.02
N TYR A 241 17.69 -5.35 -17.05
CA TYR A 241 18.40 -5.16 -18.31
C TYR A 241 17.99 -3.85 -19.01
N ILE A 242 16.68 -3.60 -19.16
CA ILE A 242 16.17 -2.35 -19.74
C ILE A 242 16.67 -1.12 -18.96
N LEU A 243 16.67 -1.20 -17.62
CA LEU A 243 17.14 -0.13 -16.75
C LEU A 243 18.63 0.15 -16.86
N LYS A 244 19.46 -0.86 -17.19
CA LYS A 244 20.91 -0.68 -17.40
C LYS A 244 21.26 -0.12 -18.77
N THR A 245 20.37 -0.29 -19.75
CA THR A 245 20.56 0.20 -21.12
C THR A 245 20.14 1.66 -21.33
N HIS A 246 19.58 2.31 -20.31
CA HIS A 246 19.08 3.69 -20.33
C HIS A 246 19.67 4.52 -19.19
#